data_AF-A0A0L0BU73-F1
#
_entry.id   AF-A0A0L0BU73-F1
#
_cell.length_a   1.000
_cell.length_b   1.000
_cell.length_c   1.000
_cell.angle_alpha   90.00
_cell.angle_beta   90.00
_cell.angle_gamma   90.00
#
_symmetry.space_group_name_H-M   'P 1'
#
loop_
_entity.id
_entity.type
_entity.pdbx_description
1 polymer ?
#
loop_
_entity_poly.entity_id
_entity_poly.type
_entity_poly.pdbx_seq_one_letter_code
_entity_poly.pdbx_strand_id
1 'polypeptide(L)' 'MRRKGDELALITFGRHTYSGDSRYSLEFEEPNDWKLLIQYANERDEGPYECQVSSHPPLVFGIQTYPAFQGNYLKIVI' A
#
# COMPACT_ATOMS: atom_id res chain seq x y z
N MET A 1 -0.02 1.84 5.01
CA MET A 1 0.55 0.93 6.03
C MET A 1 0.10 -0.50 5.75
N ARG A 2 0.79 -1.50 6.29
CA ARG A 2 0.42 -2.92 6.16
C ARG A 2 0.37 -3.56 7.53
N ARG A 3 -0.65 -4.36 7.75
CA ARG A 3 -0.81 -5.13 8.98
C ARG A 3 -0.17 -6.51 8.82
N LYS A 4 0.70 -6.87 9.75
CA LYS A 4 1.35 -8.18 9.86
C LYS A 4 0.99 -8.78 11.22
N GLY A 5 -0.08 -9.58 11.27
CA GLY A 5 -0.65 -10.02 12.55
C GLY A 5 -1.18 -8.83 13.36
N ASP A 6 -0.73 -8.68 14.60
CA ASP A 6 -1.09 -7.54 15.48
C ASP A 6 -0.20 -6.31 15.27
N GLU A 7 0.86 -6.40 14.45
CA GLU A 7 1.77 -5.30 14.20
C GLU A 7 1.36 -4.48 12.97
N LEU A 8 1.46 -3.15 13.10
CA LEU A 8 1.25 -2.19 12.03
C LEU A 8 2.60 -1.67 11.52
N ALA A 9 2.95 -2.02 10.29
CA ALA A 9 4.16 -1.55 9.63
C ALA A 9 3.86 -0.36 8.71
N LEU A 10 4.58 0.75 8.93
CA LEU A 10 4.55 1.90 8.03
C LEU A 10 5.24 1.51 6.71
N ILE A 11 4.53 1.68 5.59
CA ILE A 11 5.10 1.47 4.25
C ILE A 11 5.50 2.80 3.66
N THR A 12 4.56 3.74 3.61
CA THR A 12 4.75 5.08 3.06
C THR A 12 4.09 6.11 3.98
N PHE A 13 4.63 7.33 3.97
CA PHE A 13 4.02 8.51 4.57
C PHE A 13 4.28 9.72 3.67
N GLY A 14 3.20 10.38 3.25
CA GLY A 14 3.28 11.37 2.17
C GLY A 14 3.86 10.73 0.91
N ARG A 15 4.97 11.29 0.41
CA ARG A 15 5.66 10.83 -0.82
C ARG A 15 6.88 9.95 -0.54
N HIS A 16 7.10 9.56 0.72
CA HIS A 16 8.29 8.83 1.14
C HIS A 16 7.94 7.39 1.52
N THR A 17 8.78 6.45 1.09
CA THR A 17 8.74 5.04 1.50
C THR A 17 9.61 4.86 2.75
N TYR A 18 9.03 4.27 3.81
CA TYR A 18 9.67 3.94 5.08
C TYR A 18 9.87 2.43 5.28
N SER A 19 9.29 1.60 4.41
CA SER A 19 9.52 0.16 4.43
C SER A 19 10.96 -0.20 4.08
N GLY A 20 11.51 -1.24 4.72
CA GLY A 20 12.80 -1.82 4.34
C GLY A 20 12.76 -2.66 3.04
N ASP A 21 11.57 -2.89 2.50
CA ASP A 21 11.39 -3.59 1.22
C ASP A 21 11.39 -2.57 0.06
N SER A 22 12.44 -2.62 -0.77
CA SER A 22 12.66 -1.70 -1.88
C SER A 22 11.69 -1.89 -3.05
N ARG A 23 10.82 -2.91 -3.01
CA ARG A 23 9.80 -3.16 -4.04
C ARG A 23 8.62 -2.20 -3.95
N TYR A 24 8.45 -1.52 -2.81
CA TYR A 24 7.39 -0.54 -2.59
C TYR A 24 7.72 0.81 -3.21
N SER A 25 6.83 1.32 -4.06
CA SER A 25 6.92 2.67 -4.64
C SER A 25 5.56 3.36 -4.67
N LEU A 26 5.57 4.69 -4.70
CA LEU A 26 4.37 5.50 -4.92
C LEU A 26 4.35 6.04 -6.35
N GLU A 27 3.19 5.96 -6.98
CA GLU A 27 2.89 6.59 -8.27
C GLU A 27 1.71 7.53 -8.08
N PHE A 28 1.82 8.74 -8.62
CA PHE A 28 0.71 9.69 -8.63
C PHE A 28 -0.16 9.43 -9.85
N GLU A 29 -1.47 9.38 -9.67
CA GLU A 29 -2.47 9.32 -10.73
C GLU A 29 -3.38 10.54 -10.66
N GLU A 30 -3.51 11.26 -11.78
CA GLU A 30 -4.36 12.44 -11.86
C GLU A 30 -5.85 12.07 -11.73
N PRO A 31 -6.68 12.90 -11.06
CA PRO A 31 -6.35 14.25 -10.58
C PRO A 31 -5.83 14.34 -9.15
N ASN A 32 -5.92 13.31 -8.30
CA ASN A 32 -5.49 13.38 -6.89
C ASN A 32 -5.26 12.00 -6.22
N ASP A 33 -5.01 10.96 -7.00
CA ASP A 33 -4.89 9.60 -6.48
C ASP A 33 -3.42 9.22 -6.31
N TRP A 34 -3.13 8.48 -5.24
CA TRP A 34 -1.81 7.87 -5.06
C TRP A 34 -1.95 6.36 -5.13
N LYS A 35 -1.07 5.73 -5.91
CA LYS A 35 -0.99 4.28 -6.03
C LYS A 35 0.23 3.78 -5.29
N LEU A 36 0.04 2.87 -4.35
CA LEU A 36 1.13 2.05 -3.84
C LEU A 36 1.33 0.88 -4.81
N LEU A 37 2.53 0.83 -5.38
CA LEU A 37 2.97 -0.27 -6.22
C LEU A 37 3.91 -1.17 -5.43
N ILE A 38 3.75 -2.48 -5.65
CA ILE A 38 4.66 -3.51 -5.19
C ILE A 38 5.23 -4.20 -6.41
N GLN A 39 6.51 -4.01 -6.72
CA GLN A 39 7.15 -4.71 -7.83
C GLN A 39 7.42 -6.17 -7.49
N TYR A 40 7.30 -7.05 -8.48
CA TYR A 40 7.46 -8.50 -8.35
C TYR A 40 6.61 -9.05 -7.19
N ALA A 41 5.32 -8.71 -7.22
CA ALA A 41 4.38 -9.13 -6.20
C ALA A 41 4.32 -10.65 -6.14
N ASN A 42 4.36 -11.20 -4.93
CA ASN A 42 4.29 -12.63 -4.67
C ASN A 42 3.20 -12.94 -3.63
N GLU A 43 2.95 -14.22 -3.38
CA GLU A 43 1.92 -14.67 -2.42
C GLU A 43 2.12 -14.09 -1.01
N ARG A 44 3.34 -13.75 -0.61
CA ARG A 44 3.62 -13.13 0.71
C ARG A 44 3.24 -11.65 0.76
N ASP A 45 2.91 -11.02 -0.34
CA ASP A 45 2.40 -9.64 -0.38
C ASP A 45 0.90 -9.58 -0.16
N GLU A 46 0.23 -10.73 -0.12
CA GLU A 46 -1.15 -10.87 0.31
C GLU A 46 -1.34 -10.36 1.75
N GLY A 47 -2.48 -9.73 2.00
CA GLY A 47 -2.89 -9.34 3.33
C GLY A 47 -3.60 -7.99 3.39
N PRO A 48 -3.94 -7.56 4.62
CA PRO A 48 -4.58 -6.28 4.87
C PRO A 48 -3.58 -5.11 4.75
N TYR A 49 -3.92 -4.17 3.88
CA TYR A 49 -3.30 -2.86 3.74
C TYR A 49 -4.29 -1.80 4.20
N GLU A 50 -3.76 -0.74 4.79
CA GLU A 50 -4.57 0.39 5.24
C GLU A 50 -3.96 1.69 4.70
N CYS A 51 -4.81 2.57 4.19
CA CYS A 51 -4.51 3.97 3.92
C CYS A 51 -5.12 4.80 5.05
N GLN A 52 -4.37 5.76 5.57
CA GLN A 52 -4.89 6.78 6.48
C GLN A 52 -4.67 8.15 5.86
N VAL A 53 -5.76 8.90 5.68
CA VAL A 53 -5.73 10.26 5.15
C VAL A 53 -5.89 11.23 6.31
N SER A 54 -4.88 12.09 6.48
CA SER A 54 -4.85 13.15 7.50
C SER A 54 -5.88 14.25 7.16
N SER A 55 -7.14 13.97 7.48
CA SER A 55 -8.30 14.84 7.30
C SER A 55 -9.04 14.99 8.63
N HIS A 56 -9.98 15.93 8.70
CA HIS A 56 -10.84 16.08 9.87
C HIS A 56 -12.30 15.88 9.47
N PRO A 57 -12.94 14.76 9.87
CA PRO A 57 -12.40 13.63 10.65
C PRO A 57 -11.40 12.77 9.85
N PRO A 58 -10.51 11.99 10.51
CA PRO A 58 -9.57 11.13 9.82
C PRO A 58 -10.28 10.05 8.98
N LEU A 59 -9.86 9.90 7.73
CA LEU A 59 -10.37 8.86 6.84
C LEU A 59 -9.41 7.67 6.83
N VAL A 60 -9.97 6.46 6.88
CA VAL A 60 -9.24 5.21 6.85
C VAL A 60 -9.82 4.31 5.76
N PHE A 61 -8.99 3.84 4.84
CA PHE A 61 -9.37 2.92 3.78
C PHE A 61 -8.64 1.59 3.96
N GLY A 62 -9.40 0.53 4.23
CA GLY A 62 -8.87 -0.83 4.36
C GLY A 62 -8.97 -1.56 3.02
N ILE A 63 -7.85 -2.14 2.58
CA ILE A 63 -7.74 -2.84 1.30
C ILE A 63 -7.17 -4.23 1.58
N GLN A 64 -7.94 -5.26 1.29
CA GLN A 64 -7.47 -6.64 1.33
C GLN A 64 -6.88 -6.99 -0.03
N THR A 65 -5.60 -7.32 -0.06
CA THR A 65 -4.97 -7.83 -1.28
C THR A 65 -5.16 -9.34 -1.36
N TYR A 66 -5.29 -9.85 -2.59
CA TYR A 66 -5.38 -11.26 -2.90
C TYR A 66 -4.09 -11.71 -3.60
N PRO A 67 -3.82 -13.03 -3.70
CA PRO A 67 -2.62 -13.51 -4.34
C PRO A 67 -2.51 -12.98 -5.77
N ALA A 68 -1.39 -12.34 -6.10
CA ALA A 68 -1.14 -11.82 -7.43
C ALA A 68 -0.86 -12.98 -8.40
N PHE A 69 -1.90 -13.46 -9.10
CA PHE A 69 -1.76 -14.58 -10.04
C PHE A 69 -1.27 -14.17 -11.44
N GLN A 70 -1.20 -12.88 -11.78
CA GLN A 70 -1.00 -12.47 -13.19
C GLN A 70 -0.41 -11.08 -13.44
N GLY A 71 0.36 -10.52 -12.51
CA GLY A 71 0.97 -9.22 -12.67
C GLY A 71 2.36 -9.14 -12.06
N ASN A 72 3.31 -8.53 -12.80
CA ASN A 72 4.64 -8.22 -12.26
C ASN A 72 4.58 -7.15 -11.16
N TYR A 73 3.40 -6.58 -10.85
CA TYR A 73 3.23 -5.60 -9.80
C TYR A 73 1.80 -5.62 -9.22
N LEU A 74 1.66 -5.26 -7.95
CA LEU A 74 0.37 -5.02 -7.30
C LEU A 74 0.13 -3.51 -7.20
N LYS A 75 -1.05 -3.04 -7.61
CA LYS A 75 -1.47 -1.63 -7.50
C LYS A 75 -2.56 -1.50 -6.45
N ILE A 76 -2.32 -0.68 -5.44
CA ILE A 76 -3.27 -0.33 -4.37
C ILE A 76 -3.55 1.16 -4.51
N VAL A 77 -4.81 1.54 -4.76
CA VAL A 77 -5.23 2.96 -4.81
C VAL A 77 -5.51 3.43 -3.39
N ILE A 78 -4.89 4.54 -3.00
CA ILE A 78 -4.83 5.11 -1.66
C ILE A 78 -5.63 6.41 -1.62
#